data_AF-A0A375ISS7-F1
#
_entry.id   AF-A0A375ISS7-F1
#
_cell.length_a   1.000
_cell.length_b   1.000
_cell.length_c   1.000
_cell.angle_alpha   90.00
_cell.angle_beta   90.00
_cell.angle_gamma   90.00
#
_symmetry.space_group_name_H-M   'P 1'
#
loop_
_entity.id
_entity.type
_entity.pdbx_description
1 polymer ?
#
loop_
_entity_poly.entity_id
_entity_poly.type
_entity_poly.pdbx_seq_one_letter_code
_entity_poly.pdbx_strand_id
1 'polypeptide(L)'
;MKYFQTPLGSALTSEQRAAITGKPVGTDGGAYCNAWAATWKTSFDGAFAPNCLAGFPASIVYDPVTRRNGVRCSLNDVQRSQWGTFVDADGNTKTKWPYDNVGVQYGLIALKSKSITPEQFVQLNEGVGGLSADEVWSGGDPASPASVAARGQAQIDVLPTIYKSGMIADAKQLAKVPIIDLRDERGPDIHMPWRSLEERDRLIRANGNANNQVIRGVLKSQVGGLSLAPNYGAGAVRQVFKMMDRWLTAIEADKSDDTIEIKVVRNRPLDVTDACFASAGDTDAEVAPSKDVGFMSSACPVQFAMTSPRVVAGGPLAENIMKCQLKPFNANDPDYGGTIFTAAQQARLSTLFASGVCDWSKPGIGQTTAEPTLTFQAGPGGSALLPAMLSESPL
;
A
#
# COMPACT_ATOMS: atom_id res chain seq x y z
N MET A 1 1.97 -14.87 2.10
CA MET A 1 3.33 -14.89 1.54
C MET A 1 3.75 -16.34 1.39
N LYS A 2 3.95 -16.83 0.15
CA LYS A 2 4.25 -18.26 -0.12
C LYS A 2 5.52 -18.75 0.59
N TYR A 3 6.49 -17.87 0.83
CA TYR A 3 7.68 -18.17 1.62
C TYR A 3 7.37 -18.79 3.00
N PHE A 4 6.38 -18.28 3.74
CA PHE A 4 6.03 -18.83 5.06
C PHE A 4 5.42 -20.25 5.01
N GLN A 5 5.07 -20.74 3.82
CA GLN A 5 4.62 -22.12 3.60
C GLN A 5 5.79 -23.06 3.28
N THR A 6 7.01 -22.54 3.11
CA THR A 6 8.22 -23.35 2.90
C THR A 6 8.75 -23.91 4.21
N PRO A 7 9.56 -25.00 4.21
CA PRO A 7 10.15 -25.54 5.43
C PRO A 7 10.88 -24.49 6.29
N LEU A 8 11.66 -23.61 5.64
CA LEU A 8 12.39 -22.53 6.33
C LEU A 8 11.46 -21.46 6.88
N GLY A 9 10.46 -21.06 6.10
CA GLY A 9 9.49 -20.04 6.52
C GLY A 9 8.54 -20.54 7.62
N SER A 10 8.14 -21.81 7.59
CA SER A 10 7.29 -22.43 8.62
C SER A 10 8.02 -22.65 9.93
N ALA A 11 9.35 -22.78 9.90
CA ALA A 11 10.18 -22.91 11.10
C ALA A 11 10.34 -21.60 11.88
N LEU A 12 9.96 -20.45 11.31
CA LEU A 12 9.96 -19.17 12.01
C LEU A 12 8.87 -19.14 13.09
N THR A 13 9.15 -18.49 14.22
CA THR A 13 8.12 -18.26 15.26
C THR A 13 7.10 -17.21 14.80
N SER A 14 5.97 -17.10 15.50
CA SER A 14 4.98 -16.04 15.29
C SER A 14 5.59 -14.64 15.44
N GLU A 15 6.48 -14.46 16.40
CA GLU A 15 7.16 -13.20 16.69
C GLU A 15 8.12 -12.83 15.55
N GLN A 16 8.83 -13.83 15.00
CA GLN A 16 9.73 -13.64 13.88
C GLN A 16 8.96 -13.23 12.61
N ARG A 17 7.85 -13.90 12.31
CA ARG A 17 6.99 -13.54 11.18
C ARG A 17 6.36 -12.15 11.37
N ALA A 18 5.91 -11.83 12.57
CA ALA A 18 5.40 -10.49 12.91
C ALA A 18 6.48 -9.41 12.69
N ALA A 19 7.71 -9.64 13.16
CA ALA A 19 8.83 -8.73 12.95
C ALA A 19 9.19 -8.55 11.47
N ILE A 20 9.21 -9.63 10.68
CA ILE A 20 9.48 -9.59 9.22
C ILE A 20 8.40 -8.79 8.47
N THR A 21 7.14 -8.93 8.88
CA THR A 21 5.99 -8.35 8.17
C THR A 21 5.58 -6.97 8.68
N GLY A 22 6.14 -6.55 9.82
CA GLY A 22 5.77 -5.31 10.49
C GLY A 22 4.42 -5.39 11.20
N LYS A 23 3.95 -6.59 11.56
CA LYS A 23 2.63 -6.80 12.16
C LYS A 23 2.70 -6.98 13.67
N PRO A 24 1.58 -6.81 14.39
CA PRO A 24 1.52 -7.05 15.83
C PRO A 24 1.83 -8.52 16.19
N VAL A 25 2.54 -8.72 17.31
CA VAL A 25 2.80 -10.06 17.87
C VAL A 25 1.48 -10.75 18.26
N GLY A 26 1.40 -12.08 18.12
CA GLY A 26 0.18 -12.85 18.43
C GLY A 26 -0.84 -12.91 17.29
N THR A 27 -0.66 -12.11 16.23
CA THR A 27 -1.40 -12.24 14.96
C THR A 27 -0.65 -13.09 13.93
N ASP A 28 0.43 -13.74 14.38
CA ASP A 28 1.44 -14.52 13.63
C ASP A 28 2.10 -13.85 12.41
N GLY A 29 1.74 -12.60 12.08
CA GLY A 29 2.14 -11.85 10.87
C GLY A 29 1.63 -12.46 9.55
N GLY A 30 1.57 -13.79 9.50
CA GLY A 30 1.03 -14.61 8.44
C GLY A 30 -0.48 -14.47 8.30
N ALA A 31 -1.25 -14.19 9.36
CA ALA A 31 -2.70 -14.11 9.33
C ALA A 31 -3.15 -12.97 8.43
N TYR A 32 -2.49 -11.82 8.50
CA TYR A 32 -2.72 -10.70 7.58
C TYR A 32 -2.42 -11.11 6.13
N CYS A 33 -1.29 -11.77 5.89
CA CYS A 33 -0.94 -12.26 4.56
C CYS A 33 -1.90 -13.36 4.05
N ASN A 34 -2.40 -14.21 4.94
CA ASN A 34 -3.29 -15.32 4.62
C ASN A 34 -4.71 -14.82 4.36
N ALA A 35 -5.21 -13.87 5.17
CA ALA A 35 -6.47 -13.19 4.94
C ALA A 35 -6.46 -12.45 3.59
N TRP A 36 -5.39 -11.70 3.30
CA TRP A 36 -5.23 -11.08 1.99
C TRP A 36 -5.24 -12.13 0.86
N ALA A 37 -4.44 -13.20 1.00
CA ALA A 37 -4.34 -14.22 -0.05
C ALA A 37 -5.65 -14.98 -0.28
N ALA A 38 -6.38 -15.29 0.79
CA ALA A 38 -7.67 -15.99 0.72
C ALA A 38 -8.77 -15.13 0.11
N THR A 39 -8.71 -13.80 0.29
CA THR A 39 -9.78 -12.89 -0.12
C THR A 39 -9.55 -12.28 -1.49
N TRP A 40 -8.30 -11.94 -1.84
CA TRP A 40 -8.02 -11.06 -2.98
C TRP A 40 -7.03 -11.60 -4.00
N LYS A 41 -6.19 -12.59 -3.67
CA LYS A 41 -5.15 -13.08 -4.61
C LYS A 41 -5.74 -13.49 -5.95
N THR A 42 -6.86 -14.22 -5.95
CA THR A 42 -7.50 -14.67 -7.18
C THR A 42 -8.00 -13.52 -8.04
N SER A 43 -8.38 -12.38 -7.45
CA SER A 43 -8.83 -11.19 -8.20
C SER A 43 -7.70 -10.55 -9.01
N PHE A 44 -6.43 -10.80 -8.66
CA PHE A 44 -5.25 -10.37 -9.43
C PHE A 44 -4.79 -11.41 -10.46
N ASP A 45 -5.31 -12.64 -10.39
CA ASP A 45 -4.93 -13.73 -11.28
C ASP A 45 -5.67 -13.62 -12.63
N GLY A 46 -4.94 -13.23 -13.68
CA GLY A 46 -5.50 -13.13 -15.03
C GLY A 46 -5.87 -14.47 -15.67
N ALA A 47 -5.36 -15.60 -15.15
CA ALA A 47 -5.73 -16.95 -15.56
C ALA A 47 -6.97 -17.49 -14.84
N PHE A 48 -7.44 -16.80 -13.80
CA PHE A 48 -8.61 -17.22 -13.04
C PHE A 48 -9.91 -16.82 -13.76
N ALA A 49 -10.39 -17.70 -14.65
CA ALA A 49 -11.59 -17.50 -15.47
C ALA A 49 -12.84 -16.98 -14.71
N PRO A 50 -13.14 -17.40 -13.46
CA PRO A 50 -14.29 -16.86 -12.71
C PRO A 50 -14.26 -15.34 -12.50
N ASN A 51 -13.11 -14.68 -12.63
CA ASN A 51 -13.03 -13.21 -12.57
C ASN A 51 -13.84 -12.53 -13.69
N CYS A 52 -14.09 -13.20 -14.81
CA CYS A 52 -14.93 -12.65 -15.87
C CYS A 52 -16.43 -12.64 -15.55
N LEU A 53 -16.82 -13.15 -14.37
CA LEU A 53 -18.19 -13.28 -13.90
C LEU A 53 -19.05 -14.25 -14.73
N ALA A 54 -20.16 -14.68 -14.13
CA ALA A 54 -21.12 -15.55 -14.78
C ALA A 54 -21.75 -14.85 -16.01
N GLY A 55 -21.87 -15.58 -17.12
CA GLY A 55 -22.44 -15.07 -18.37
C GLY A 55 -21.43 -14.51 -19.37
N PHE A 56 -20.16 -14.33 -18.98
CA PHE A 56 -19.12 -13.94 -19.93
C PHE A 56 -18.75 -15.11 -20.86
N PRO A 57 -18.59 -14.90 -22.19
CA PRO A 57 -18.42 -16.02 -23.12
C PRO A 57 -17.11 -16.77 -22.88
N ALA A 58 -17.19 -18.02 -22.41
CA ALA A 58 -16.01 -18.84 -22.08
C ALA A 58 -15.06 -19.07 -23.26
N SER A 59 -15.57 -18.98 -24.50
CA SER A 59 -14.78 -19.13 -25.73
C SER A 59 -13.75 -18.03 -25.95
N ILE A 60 -13.92 -16.87 -25.30
CA ILE A 60 -13.00 -15.73 -25.41
C ILE A 60 -12.25 -15.46 -24.11
N VAL A 61 -12.46 -16.24 -23.05
CA VAL A 61 -11.73 -16.08 -21.78
C VAL A 61 -10.30 -16.60 -21.93
N TYR A 62 -9.34 -15.85 -21.39
CA TYR A 62 -7.94 -16.23 -21.37
C TYR A 62 -7.73 -17.60 -20.74
N ASP A 63 -6.92 -18.41 -21.41
CA ASP A 63 -6.38 -19.65 -20.88
C ASP A 63 -4.90 -19.71 -21.31
N PRO A 64 -3.96 -19.89 -20.38
CA PRO A 64 -2.53 -19.77 -20.66
C PRO A 64 -2.03 -20.80 -21.68
N VAL A 65 -2.78 -21.88 -21.92
CA VAL A 65 -2.40 -22.96 -22.84
C VAL A 65 -3.18 -22.87 -24.15
N THR A 66 -4.51 -22.81 -24.06
CA THR A 66 -5.43 -23.02 -25.18
C THR A 66 -5.98 -21.72 -25.77
N ARG A 67 -5.99 -20.62 -25.01
CA ARG A 67 -6.53 -19.32 -25.42
C ARG A 67 -5.64 -18.17 -24.94
N ARG A 68 -4.40 -18.19 -25.41
CA ARG A 68 -3.32 -17.26 -25.06
C ARG A 68 -3.63 -15.77 -25.29
N ASN A 69 -4.54 -15.48 -26.22
CA ASN A 69 -5.00 -14.12 -26.55
C ASN A 69 -6.41 -13.80 -26.01
N GLY A 70 -6.95 -14.64 -25.13
CA GLY A 70 -8.27 -14.41 -24.55
C GLY A 70 -8.31 -13.20 -23.61
N VAL A 71 -9.52 -12.80 -23.24
CA VAL A 71 -9.80 -11.74 -22.29
C VAL A 71 -9.39 -12.18 -20.90
N ARG A 72 -8.55 -11.37 -20.26
CA ARG A 72 -8.14 -11.50 -18.86
C ARG A 72 -8.97 -10.54 -18.04
N CYS A 73 -9.55 -11.00 -16.93
CA CYS A 73 -10.49 -10.22 -16.12
C CYS A 73 -9.95 -9.89 -14.73
N SER A 74 -8.63 -9.85 -14.55
CA SER A 74 -8.01 -9.48 -13.28
C SER A 74 -8.15 -7.98 -12.98
N LEU A 75 -7.93 -7.60 -11.71
CA LEU A 75 -7.86 -6.20 -11.28
C LEU A 75 -6.78 -5.39 -12.01
N ASN A 76 -5.71 -6.03 -12.48
CA ASN A 76 -4.70 -5.35 -13.27
C ASN A 76 -5.15 -5.23 -14.73
N ASP A 77 -5.85 -6.24 -15.27
CA ASP A 77 -6.26 -6.25 -16.66
C ASP A 77 -7.39 -5.26 -16.99
N VAL A 78 -8.19 -4.86 -16.01
CA VAL A 78 -9.11 -3.72 -16.18
C VAL A 78 -8.40 -2.38 -16.36
N GLN A 79 -7.11 -2.30 -16.01
CA GLN A 79 -6.28 -1.10 -16.18
C GLN A 79 -5.53 -1.06 -17.51
N ARG A 80 -5.76 -2.03 -18.40
CA ARG A 80 -5.07 -2.16 -19.70
C ARG A 80 -5.06 -0.88 -20.53
N SER A 81 -6.16 -0.14 -20.54
CA SER A 81 -6.28 1.13 -21.29
C SER A 81 -5.41 2.24 -20.71
N GLN A 82 -5.14 2.21 -19.40
CA GLN A 82 -4.34 3.21 -18.70
C GLN A 82 -2.86 2.83 -18.70
N TRP A 83 -2.56 1.56 -18.40
CA TRP A 83 -1.21 1.06 -18.16
C TRP A 83 -0.55 0.51 -19.44
N GLY A 84 -1.36 0.12 -20.43
CA GLY A 84 -0.89 -0.53 -21.65
C GLY A 84 -0.53 -1.99 -21.43
N THR A 85 0.04 -2.61 -22.46
CA THR A 85 0.40 -4.03 -22.45
C THR A 85 1.86 -4.26 -22.75
N PHE A 86 2.34 -5.45 -22.41
CA PHE A 86 3.63 -5.99 -22.83
C PHE A 86 3.46 -7.46 -23.27
N VAL A 87 4.43 -8.00 -24.00
CA VAL A 87 4.52 -9.43 -24.29
C VAL A 87 5.38 -10.05 -23.20
N ASP A 88 4.79 -10.96 -22.43
CA ASP A 88 5.47 -11.65 -21.32
C ASP A 88 6.34 -12.80 -21.83
N ALA A 89 7.15 -13.40 -20.94
CA ALA A 89 8.10 -14.47 -21.28
C ALA A 89 7.42 -15.75 -21.81
N ASP A 90 6.13 -15.94 -21.55
CA ASP A 90 5.31 -17.03 -22.09
C ASP A 90 4.76 -16.73 -23.51
N GLY A 91 5.07 -15.54 -24.06
CA GLY A 91 4.60 -15.05 -25.36
C GLY A 91 3.20 -14.43 -25.33
N ASN A 92 2.55 -14.37 -24.17
CA ASN A 92 1.21 -13.83 -24.05
C ASN A 92 1.22 -12.32 -23.86
N THR A 93 0.24 -11.63 -24.45
CA THR A 93 0.04 -10.19 -24.21
C THR A 93 -0.68 -10.00 -22.88
N LYS A 94 -0.04 -9.29 -21.94
CA LYS A 94 -0.58 -9.02 -20.61
C LYS A 94 -0.55 -7.52 -20.31
N THR A 95 -1.38 -7.08 -19.38
CA THR A 95 -1.35 -5.69 -18.91
C THR A 95 -0.05 -5.41 -18.16
N LYS A 96 0.56 -4.24 -18.39
CA LYS A 96 1.80 -3.86 -17.70
C LYS A 96 1.58 -3.85 -16.19
N TRP A 97 2.61 -4.27 -15.48
CA TRP A 97 2.57 -4.56 -14.06
C TRP A 97 3.56 -3.64 -13.32
N PRO A 98 3.10 -2.80 -12.38
CA PRO A 98 3.94 -1.78 -11.77
C PRO A 98 4.69 -2.23 -10.51
N TYR A 99 4.51 -3.47 -10.05
CA TYR A 99 5.09 -3.93 -8.78
C TYR A 99 6.49 -4.53 -9.00
N ASP A 100 7.47 -4.06 -8.20
CA ASP A 100 8.87 -4.48 -8.25
C ASP A 100 9.40 -4.81 -6.86
N ASN A 101 10.19 -5.86 -6.69
CA ASN A 101 10.90 -6.12 -5.43
C ASN A 101 12.38 -6.49 -5.61
N VAL A 102 12.98 -6.06 -6.71
CA VAL A 102 14.43 -6.14 -6.94
C VAL A 102 15.13 -5.21 -5.94
N GLY A 103 16.16 -5.70 -5.28
CA GLY A 103 16.93 -4.95 -4.29
C GLY A 103 16.23 -4.71 -2.94
N VAL A 104 14.97 -5.13 -2.76
CA VAL A 104 14.26 -5.01 -1.48
C VAL A 104 14.80 -6.07 -0.50
N GLN A 105 15.26 -5.59 0.65
CA GLN A 105 15.88 -6.38 1.72
C GLN A 105 14.86 -6.72 2.82
N TYR A 106 14.00 -7.72 2.58
CA TYR A 106 12.94 -8.07 3.52
C TYR A 106 13.51 -8.49 4.87
N GLY A 107 12.88 -8.02 5.96
CA GLY A 107 13.30 -8.33 7.33
C GLY A 107 14.49 -7.50 7.83
N LEU A 108 14.92 -6.44 7.14
CA LEU A 108 16.07 -5.62 7.54
C LEU A 108 15.95 -5.05 8.96
N ILE A 109 14.81 -4.43 9.31
CA ILE A 109 14.56 -3.94 10.66
C ILE A 109 14.50 -5.09 11.67
N ALA A 110 13.92 -6.24 11.29
CA ALA A 110 13.86 -7.42 12.15
C ALA A 110 15.26 -8.02 12.43
N LEU A 111 16.17 -7.95 11.46
CA LEU A 111 17.57 -8.33 11.63
C LEU A 111 18.26 -7.35 12.58
N LYS A 112 18.08 -6.04 12.34
CA LYS A 112 18.67 -4.96 13.16
C LYS A 112 18.21 -5.03 14.62
N SER A 113 16.95 -5.40 14.87
CA SER A 113 16.41 -5.61 16.22
C SER A 113 16.77 -6.98 16.82
N LYS A 114 17.53 -7.82 16.11
CA LYS A 114 17.88 -9.20 16.48
C LYS A 114 16.67 -10.12 16.66
N SER A 115 15.53 -9.78 16.08
CA SER A 115 14.34 -10.62 16.07
C SER A 115 14.52 -11.84 15.15
N ILE A 116 15.33 -11.71 14.09
CA ILE A 116 15.76 -12.82 13.25
C ILE A 116 17.30 -12.90 13.20
N THR A 117 17.82 -14.10 12.97
CA THR A 117 19.25 -14.34 12.82
C THR A 117 19.76 -13.88 11.44
N PRO A 118 21.07 -13.66 11.27
CA PRO A 118 21.65 -13.38 9.95
C PRO A 118 21.31 -14.47 8.93
N GLU A 119 21.31 -15.74 9.33
CA GLU A 119 20.97 -16.84 8.43
C GLU A 119 19.49 -16.80 8.01
N GLN A 120 18.57 -16.53 8.93
CA GLN A 120 17.15 -16.35 8.61
C GLN A 120 16.92 -15.17 7.66
N PHE A 121 17.70 -14.09 7.79
CA PHE A 121 17.64 -12.95 6.87
C PHE A 121 18.11 -13.32 5.46
N VAL A 122 19.20 -14.08 5.32
CA VAL A 122 19.67 -14.57 4.01
C VAL A 122 18.63 -15.48 3.38
N GLN A 123 18.15 -16.48 4.11
CA GLN A 123 17.15 -17.45 3.63
C GLN A 123 15.82 -16.78 3.24
N LEU A 124 15.37 -15.79 4.01
CA LEU A 124 14.19 -15.00 3.68
C LEU A 124 14.35 -14.29 2.34
N ASN A 125 15.51 -13.66 2.11
CA ASN A 125 15.75 -12.89 0.90
C ASN A 125 16.01 -13.78 -0.32
N GLU A 126 16.59 -14.96 -0.15
CA GLU A 126 16.66 -15.94 -1.24
C GLU A 126 15.27 -16.53 -1.57
N GLY A 127 14.43 -16.74 -0.56
CA GLY A 127 13.17 -17.46 -0.70
C GLY A 127 11.94 -16.60 -1.00
N VAL A 128 11.95 -15.27 -0.77
CA VAL A 128 10.72 -14.45 -0.91
C VAL A 128 10.11 -14.48 -2.33
N GLY A 129 10.96 -14.49 -3.35
CA GLY A 129 10.54 -14.47 -4.76
C GLY A 129 9.70 -13.26 -5.15
N GLY A 130 8.92 -13.42 -6.20
CA GLY A 130 7.96 -12.48 -6.76
C GLY A 130 6.73 -13.22 -7.30
N LEU A 131 5.75 -12.45 -7.75
CA LEU A 131 4.55 -12.97 -8.40
C LEU A 131 4.57 -12.54 -9.86
N SER A 132 4.23 -13.46 -10.77
CA SER A 132 3.99 -13.14 -12.18
C SER A 132 2.65 -12.40 -12.37
N ALA A 133 2.38 -11.96 -13.59
CA ALA A 133 1.09 -11.36 -13.95
C ALA A 133 -0.12 -12.31 -13.82
N ASP A 134 0.13 -13.61 -13.68
CA ASP A 134 -0.87 -14.65 -13.40
C ASP A 134 -0.79 -15.11 -11.93
N GLU A 135 -0.21 -14.28 -11.05
CA GLU A 135 -0.12 -14.55 -9.61
C GLU A 135 0.58 -15.89 -9.28
N VAL A 136 1.49 -16.34 -10.16
CA VAL A 136 2.34 -17.51 -9.96
C VAL A 136 3.59 -17.08 -9.22
N TRP A 137 3.86 -17.72 -8.10
CA TRP A 137 5.04 -17.42 -7.28
C TRP A 137 6.30 -18.04 -7.87
N SER A 138 7.36 -17.24 -7.99
CA SER A 138 8.64 -17.66 -8.59
C SER A 138 9.46 -18.63 -7.73
N GLY A 139 9.06 -18.88 -6.48
CA GLY A 139 9.70 -19.86 -5.61
C GLY A 139 9.27 -21.31 -5.88
N GLY A 140 8.37 -21.56 -6.82
CA GLY A 140 7.92 -22.90 -7.18
C GLY A 140 6.95 -23.51 -6.18
N ASP A 141 7.06 -24.82 -5.94
CA ASP A 141 6.27 -25.50 -4.92
C ASP A 141 6.79 -25.15 -3.52
N PRO A 142 5.97 -24.60 -2.61
CA PRO A 142 6.41 -24.35 -1.24
C PRO A 142 6.93 -25.59 -0.50
N ALA A 143 6.47 -26.80 -0.83
CA ALA A 143 6.97 -28.05 -0.23
C ALA A 143 8.38 -28.42 -0.72
N SER A 144 8.81 -27.88 -1.86
CA SER A 144 10.14 -28.10 -2.45
C SER A 144 10.56 -26.83 -3.21
N PRO A 145 10.83 -25.73 -2.48
CA PRO A 145 10.99 -24.43 -3.10
C PRO A 145 12.33 -24.32 -3.84
N ALA A 146 12.38 -23.43 -4.82
CA ALA A 146 13.63 -23.02 -5.44
C ALA A 146 14.63 -22.51 -4.38
N SER A 147 15.91 -22.82 -4.57
CA SER A 147 16.98 -22.36 -3.67
C SER A 147 17.11 -20.83 -3.66
N VAL A 148 16.91 -20.20 -4.82
CA VAL A 148 16.78 -18.74 -4.97
C VAL A 148 15.59 -18.44 -5.86
N ALA A 149 14.57 -17.80 -5.30
CA ALA A 149 13.36 -17.43 -5.99
C ALA A 149 13.54 -16.08 -6.72
N ALA A 150 13.21 -16.04 -8.02
CA ALA A 150 13.38 -14.83 -8.82
C ALA A 150 12.51 -13.67 -8.31
N ARG A 151 13.05 -12.45 -8.28
CA ARG A 151 12.31 -11.24 -7.85
C ARG A 151 11.35 -10.77 -8.95
N GLY A 152 10.23 -10.17 -8.53
CA GLY A 152 9.27 -9.52 -9.42
C GLY A 152 9.84 -8.20 -9.93
N GLN A 153 9.70 -7.96 -11.22
CA GLN A 153 10.24 -6.78 -11.90
C GLN A 153 9.10 -6.00 -12.55
N ALA A 154 9.02 -4.70 -12.29
CA ALA A 154 8.04 -3.85 -12.95
C ALA A 154 8.45 -3.54 -14.39
N GLN A 155 7.47 -3.38 -15.29
CA GLN A 155 7.71 -2.75 -16.59
C GLN A 155 7.97 -1.26 -16.38
N ILE A 156 9.22 -0.81 -16.53
CA ILE A 156 9.67 0.53 -16.11
C ILE A 156 8.88 1.66 -16.79
N ASP A 157 8.46 1.46 -18.03
CA ASP A 157 7.73 2.46 -18.81
C ASP A 157 6.29 2.69 -18.34
N VAL A 158 5.72 1.81 -17.50
CA VAL A 158 4.41 2.06 -16.85
C VAL A 158 4.53 2.99 -15.64
N LEU A 159 5.71 3.07 -15.01
CA LEU A 159 5.87 3.73 -13.72
C LEU A 159 5.49 5.21 -13.76
N PRO A 160 5.93 6.03 -14.75
CA PRO A 160 5.48 7.42 -14.85
C PRO A 160 3.95 7.56 -14.90
N THR A 161 3.25 6.63 -15.56
CA THR A 161 1.79 6.63 -15.64
C THR A 161 1.14 6.40 -14.28
N ILE A 162 1.67 5.47 -13.47
CA ILE A 162 1.17 5.21 -12.11
C ILE A 162 1.27 6.47 -11.25
N TYR A 163 2.37 7.20 -11.37
CA TYR A 163 2.56 8.45 -10.63
C TYR A 163 1.68 9.59 -11.15
N LYS A 164 1.66 9.83 -12.48
CA LYS A 164 0.88 10.92 -13.08
C LYS A 164 -0.62 10.76 -12.89
N SER A 165 -1.13 9.53 -12.93
CA SER A 165 -2.57 9.23 -12.86
C SER A 165 -3.18 9.38 -11.47
N GLY A 166 -2.39 9.58 -10.43
CA GLY A 166 -2.89 9.59 -9.05
C GLY A 166 -3.21 8.20 -8.50
N MET A 167 -2.79 7.11 -9.16
CA MET A 167 -2.83 5.75 -8.59
C MET A 167 -2.02 5.65 -7.29
N ILE A 168 -1.02 6.54 -7.13
CA ILE A 168 -0.47 6.92 -5.83
C ILE A 168 -1.00 8.30 -5.49
N ALA A 169 -1.65 8.43 -4.34
CA ALA A 169 -2.25 9.70 -3.92
C ALA A 169 -1.21 10.82 -3.84
N ASP A 170 -1.49 11.94 -4.51
CA ASP A 170 -0.60 13.09 -4.59
C ASP A 170 -0.84 14.05 -3.41
N ALA A 171 0.16 14.15 -2.54
CA ALA A 171 0.06 14.94 -1.33
C ALA A 171 -0.08 16.46 -1.56
N LYS A 172 0.32 16.99 -2.73
CA LYS A 172 0.09 18.40 -3.06
C LYS A 172 -1.36 18.66 -3.44
N GLN A 173 -2.03 17.70 -4.09
CA GLN A 173 -3.48 17.79 -4.31
C GLN A 173 -4.26 17.54 -3.02
N LEU A 174 -3.84 16.58 -2.19
CA LEU A 174 -4.48 16.34 -0.89
C LEU A 174 -4.38 17.56 0.05
N ALA A 175 -3.32 18.37 -0.03
CA ALA A 175 -3.18 19.59 0.76
C ALA A 175 -4.29 20.64 0.52
N LYS A 176 -5.01 20.53 -0.60
CA LYS A 176 -6.07 21.45 -1.01
C LYS A 176 -7.42 21.13 -0.38
N VAL A 177 -7.52 20.02 0.36
CA VAL A 177 -8.77 19.58 0.97
C VAL A 177 -8.58 19.29 2.47
N PRO A 178 -9.61 19.57 3.29
CA PRO A 178 -9.66 19.05 4.66
C PRO A 178 -9.90 17.53 4.63
N ILE A 179 -9.18 16.79 5.48
CA ILE A 179 -9.25 15.33 5.56
C ILE A 179 -9.56 14.94 7.00
N ILE A 180 -10.62 14.15 7.17
CA ILE A 180 -10.90 13.43 8.43
C ILE A 180 -10.94 11.94 8.09
N ASP A 181 -9.92 11.19 8.51
CA ASP A 181 -9.84 9.73 8.39
C ASP A 181 -10.49 9.08 9.63
N LEU A 182 -11.70 8.56 9.46
CA LEU A 182 -12.35 7.73 10.47
C LEU A 182 -11.84 6.28 10.34
N ARG A 183 -10.84 5.94 11.16
CA ARG A 183 -10.11 4.69 11.06
C ARG A 183 -10.60 3.67 12.08
N ASP A 184 -11.04 2.50 11.62
CA ASP A 184 -11.29 1.33 12.47
C ASP A 184 -10.12 0.34 12.49
N GLU A 185 -10.13 -0.57 13.46
CA GLU A 185 -9.28 -1.75 13.53
C GLU A 185 -10.08 -2.99 13.12
N ARG A 186 -9.61 -3.70 12.10
CA ARG A 186 -10.30 -4.87 11.53
C ARG A 186 -9.57 -6.19 11.82
N GLY A 187 -8.47 -6.16 12.57
CA GLY A 187 -7.61 -7.32 12.77
C GLY A 187 -6.95 -7.72 11.45
N PRO A 188 -6.68 -9.02 11.23
CA PRO A 188 -6.10 -9.55 9.98
C PRO A 188 -6.93 -9.25 8.72
N ASP A 189 -6.81 -8.04 8.19
CA ASP A 189 -7.60 -7.50 7.09
C ASP A 189 -6.74 -6.64 6.14
N ILE A 190 -7.30 -6.28 4.99
CA ILE A 190 -6.64 -5.42 4.00
C ILE A 190 -6.69 -3.93 4.33
N HIS A 191 -7.67 -3.48 5.14
CA HIS A 191 -7.88 -2.09 5.53
C HIS A 191 -6.98 -1.73 6.70
N MET A 192 -5.69 -1.73 6.40
CA MET A 192 -4.67 -1.68 7.42
C MET A 192 -4.52 -0.29 8.05
N PRO A 193 -4.50 -0.16 9.38
CA PRO A 193 -4.51 1.16 10.03
C PRO A 193 -3.30 2.06 9.77
N TRP A 194 -2.13 1.49 9.48
CA TRP A 194 -0.96 2.32 9.17
C TRP A 194 -1.13 3.16 7.89
N ARG A 195 -2.10 2.82 7.02
CA ARG A 195 -2.39 3.58 5.80
C ARG A 195 -2.75 5.05 6.09
N SER A 196 -3.34 5.31 7.25
CA SER A 196 -3.58 6.68 7.73
C SER A 196 -2.26 7.45 7.95
N LEU A 197 -1.26 6.77 8.53
CA LEU A 197 0.07 7.34 8.79
C LEU A 197 0.93 7.41 7.53
N GLU A 198 0.72 6.51 6.57
CA GLU A 198 1.33 6.57 5.24
C GLU A 198 0.89 7.85 4.50
N GLU A 199 -0.41 8.15 4.47
CA GLU A 199 -0.91 9.39 3.88
C GLU A 199 -0.37 10.62 4.61
N ARG A 200 -0.33 10.57 5.96
CA ARG A 200 0.27 11.61 6.78
C ARG A 200 1.74 11.86 6.43
N ASP A 201 2.54 10.80 6.28
CA ASP A 201 3.95 10.90 5.90
C ASP A 201 4.11 11.52 4.50
N ARG A 202 3.21 11.20 3.56
CA ARG A 202 3.18 11.85 2.23
C ARG A 202 2.92 13.35 2.35
N LEU A 203 1.92 13.76 3.13
CA LEU A 203 1.59 15.17 3.38
C LEU A 203 2.78 15.92 3.99
N ILE A 204 3.39 15.39 5.04
CA ILE A 204 4.55 16.01 5.71
C ILE A 204 5.72 16.17 4.74
N ARG A 205 6.05 15.13 3.97
CA ARG A 205 7.17 15.18 3.03
C ARG A 205 6.96 16.16 1.89
N ALA A 206 5.74 16.28 1.38
CA ALA A 206 5.43 17.16 0.25
C ALA A 206 5.21 18.62 0.66
N ASN A 207 4.66 18.86 1.85
CA ASN A 207 4.11 20.17 2.26
C ASN A 207 4.73 20.71 3.57
N GLY A 208 5.64 19.96 4.20
CA GLY A 208 6.26 20.30 5.49
C GLY A 208 5.35 20.08 6.71
N ASN A 209 4.08 19.73 6.51
CA ASN A 209 3.10 19.46 7.57
C ASN A 209 1.95 18.59 7.04
N ALA A 210 1.10 18.12 7.95
CA ALA A 210 -0.17 17.44 7.63
C ALA A 210 -1.34 18.10 8.36
N ASN A 211 -1.32 19.43 8.50
CA ASN A 211 -2.31 20.15 9.31
C ASN A 211 -3.72 20.10 8.71
N ASN A 212 -3.85 19.70 7.43
CA ASN A 212 -5.12 19.43 6.76
C ASN A 212 -5.68 18.02 7.03
N GLN A 213 -4.99 17.17 7.80
CA GLN A 213 -5.43 15.80 8.10
C GLN A 213 -5.68 15.58 9.60
N VAL A 214 -6.83 15.00 9.92
CA VAL A 214 -7.18 14.51 11.25
C VAL A 214 -7.55 13.03 11.18
N ILE A 215 -7.02 12.24 12.11
CA ILE A 215 -7.31 10.80 12.24
C ILE A 215 -8.16 10.58 13.49
N ARG A 216 -9.35 10.00 13.31
CA ARG A 216 -10.25 9.58 14.38
C ARG A 216 -10.28 8.06 14.45
N GLY A 217 -9.59 7.48 15.43
CA GLY A 217 -9.61 6.04 15.67
C GLY A 217 -10.94 5.59 16.27
N VAL A 218 -11.49 4.46 15.86
CA VAL A 218 -12.76 3.92 16.37
C VAL A 218 -12.70 2.41 16.52
N LEU A 219 -13.43 1.85 17.49
CA LEU A 219 -13.66 0.40 17.49
C LEU A 219 -14.56 0.03 16.31
N LYS A 220 -14.30 -1.13 15.70
CA LYS A 220 -15.22 -1.70 14.71
C LYS A 220 -16.59 -1.94 15.36
N SER A 221 -17.66 -1.38 14.79
CA SER A 221 -19.02 -1.69 15.23
C SER A 221 -19.39 -3.13 14.85
N GLN A 222 -20.06 -3.82 15.76
CA GLN A 222 -20.56 -5.19 15.55
C GLN A 222 -21.94 -5.19 14.87
N VAL A 223 -22.54 -4.01 14.67
CA VAL A 223 -23.85 -3.84 14.04
C VAL A 223 -23.66 -3.90 12.52
N GLY A 224 -23.70 -5.11 11.94
CA GLY A 224 -23.63 -5.25 10.47
C GLY A 224 -23.30 -6.63 9.88
N GLY A 225 -22.99 -7.64 10.70
CA GLY A 225 -22.68 -8.99 10.19
C GLY A 225 -21.57 -9.00 9.12
N LEU A 226 -21.54 -10.05 8.28
CA LEU A 226 -20.62 -10.26 7.15
C LEU A 226 -20.81 -9.27 5.98
N SER A 227 -21.28 -8.05 6.24
CA SER A 227 -21.44 -7.03 5.21
C SER A 227 -20.11 -6.35 4.90
N LEU A 228 -19.82 -6.17 3.61
CA LEU A 228 -18.69 -5.41 3.08
C LEU A 228 -18.83 -3.89 3.33
N ALA A 229 -19.87 -3.44 4.03
CA ALA A 229 -20.04 -2.06 4.43
C ALA A 229 -19.16 -1.70 5.65
N PRO A 230 -18.65 -0.46 5.75
CA PRO A 230 -17.99 0.00 6.95
C PRO A 230 -18.97 0.01 8.14
N ASN A 231 -18.73 -0.86 9.13
CA ASN A 231 -19.50 -0.87 10.37
C ASN A 231 -18.94 0.20 11.31
N TYR A 232 -19.20 1.48 11.01
CA TYR A 232 -18.92 2.58 11.93
C TYR A 232 -20.17 2.87 12.78
N GLY A 233 -19.98 3.15 14.06
CA GLY A 233 -21.08 3.59 14.91
C GLY A 233 -21.66 4.92 14.39
N ALA A 234 -22.99 5.04 14.41
CA ALA A 234 -23.69 6.16 13.82
C ALA A 234 -23.34 7.51 14.49
N GLY A 235 -23.03 7.49 15.79
CA GLY A 235 -22.52 8.65 16.52
C GLY A 235 -21.16 9.12 15.98
N ALA A 236 -20.22 8.21 15.78
CA ALA A 236 -18.89 8.53 15.23
C ALA A 236 -19.01 9.17 13.84
N VAL A 237 -19.81 8.58 12.94
CA VAL A 237 -20.06 9.13 11.60
C VAL A 237 -20.69 10.52 11.68
N ARG A 238 -21.73 10.71 12.50
CA ARG A 238 -22.37 12.03 12.68
C ARG A 238 -21.39 13.07 13.23
N GLN A 239 -20.52 12.69 14.17
CA GLN A 239 -19.55 13.63 14.73
C GLN A 239 -18.52 14.06 13.68
N VAL A 240 -17.88 13.12 12.98
CA VAL A 240 -16.88 13.49 11.96
C VAL A 240 -17.51 14.28 10.81
N PHE A 241 -18.76 13.99 10.45
CA PHE A 241 -19.52 14.78 9.48
C PHE A 241 -19.72 16.23 9.96
N LYS A 242 -20.16 16.43 11.22
CA LYS A 242 -20.29 17.77 11.81
C LYS A 242 -18.95 18.51 11.93
N MET A 243 -17.85 17.79 12.18
CA MET A 243 -16.51 18.38 12.19
C MET A 243 -16.11 18.87 10.79
N MET A 244 -16.35 18.06 9.76
CA MET A 244 -16.08 18.42 8.37
C MET A 244 -16.94 19.59 7.91
N ASP A 245 -18.24 19.58 8.23
CA ASP A 245 -19.19 20.66 7.92
C ASP A 245 -18.72 22.02 8.46
N ARG A 246 -18.31 22.08 9.75
CA ARG A 246 -17.77 23.32 10.33
C ARG A 246 -16.46 23.74 9.69
N TRP A 247 -15.59 22.80 9.35
CA TRP A 247 -14.30 23.10 8.71
C TRP A 247 -14.52 23.69 7.31
N LEU A 248 -15.35 23.05 6.49
CA LEU A 248 -15.71 23.54 5.16
C LEU A 248 -16.42 24.89 5.22
N THR A 249 -17.37 25.06 6.14
CA THR A 249 -18.08 26.34 6.37
C THR A 249 -17.09 27.48 6.68
N ALA A 250 -16.09 27.21 7.52
CA ALA A 250 -15.06 28.19 7.85
C ALA A 250 -14.16 28.51 6.65
N ILE A 251 -13.80 27.51 5.83
CA ILE A 251 -13.05 27.71 4.57
C ILE A 251 -13.85 28.57 3.58
N GLU A 252 -15.15 28.31 3.43
CA GLU A 252 -16.02 29.07 2.51
C GLU A 252 -16.25 30.52 2.97
N ALA A 253 -16.27 30.76 4.29
CA ALA A 253 -16.36 32.09 4.87
C ALA A 253 -15.07 32.91 4.67
N ASP A 254 -13.93 32.25 4.46
CA ASP A 254 -12.63 32.88 4.26
C ASP A 254 -12.49 33.48 2.85
N LYS A 255 -12.76 34.79 2.76
CA LYS A 255 -12.69 35.58 1.53
C LYS A 255 -11.29 36.14 1.24
N SER A 256 -10.24 35.73 1.95
CA SER A 256 -8.88 36.20 1.64
C SER A 256 -8.43 35.72 0.25
N ASP A 257 -7.38 36.33 -0.30
CA ASP A 257 -6.77 35.90 -1.56
C ASP A 257 -5.67 34.84 -1.36
N ASP A 258 -5.56 34.27 -0.16
CA ASP A 258 -4.58 33.20 0.11
C ASP A 258 -4.90 31.94 -0.68
N THR A 259 -3.89 31.10 -0.89
CA THR A 259 -4.07 29.80 -1.54
C THR A 259 -5.02 28.90 -0.73
N ILE A 260 -5.69 27.97 -1.41
CA ILE A 260 -6.65 27.07 -0.75
C ILE A 260 -5.99 26.25 0.36
N GLU A 261 -4.72 25.86 0.21
CA GLU A 261 -3.96 25.10 1.22
C GLU A 261 -3.80 25.90 2.52
N ILE A 262 -3.52 27.20 2.42
CA ILE A 262 -3.44 28.10 3.58
C ILE A 262 -4.81 28.21 4.26
N LYS A 263 -5.87 28.39 3.47
CA LYS A 263 -7.25 28.47 3.99
C LYS A 263 -7.68 27.19 4.68
N VAL A 264 -7.39 26.03 4.10
CA VAL A 264 -7.70 24.72 4.68
C VAL A 264 -7.06 24.59 6.06
N VAL A 265 -5.77 24.88 6.18
CA VAL A 265 -5.07 24.77 7.47
C VAL A 265 -5.55 25.81 8.48
N ARG A 266 -5.68 27.08 8.06
CA ARG A 266 -6.08 28.19 8.94
C ARG A 266 -7.47 28.00 9.53
N ASN A 267 -8.39 27.45 8.74
CA ASN A 267 -9.80 27.34 9.12
C ASN A 267 -10.16 26.01 9.77
N ARG A 268 -9.17 25.18 10.15
CA ARG A 268 -9.42 23.98 10.95
C ARG A 268 -9.94 24.38 12.34
N PRO A 269 -11.15 23.96 12.75
CA PRO A 269 -11.63 24.26 14.09
C PRO A 269 -10.72 23.65 15.16
N LEU A 270 -10.56 24.33 16.30
CA LEU A 270 -9.61 23.92 17.35
C LEU A 270 -9.95 22.56 17.97
N ASP A 271 -11.21 22.14 17.94
CA ASP A 271 -11.68 20.85 18.45
C ASP A 271 -11.60 19.71 17.42
N VAL A 272 -11.19 20.00 16.19
CA VAL A 272 -10.98 19.01 15.13
C VAL A 272 -9.51 18.56 15.20
N THR A 273 -9.26 17.57 16.04
CA THR A 273 -7.92 17.04 16.36
C THR A 273 -7.87 15.52 16.28
N ASP A 274 -6.67 14.96 16.17
CA ASP A 274 -6.47 13.52 16.29
C ASP A 274 -6.93 13.03 17.67
N ALA A 275 -7.72 11.96 17.67
CA ALA A 275 -8.20 11.31 18.88
C ALA A 275 -8.69 9.90 18.53
N CYS A 276 -8.96 9.08 19.54
CA CYS A 276 -9.73 7.86 19.33
C CYS A 276 -10.97 7.85 20.20
N PHE A 277 -12.02 7.17 19.73
CA PHE A 277 -13.16 6.78 20.54
C PHE A 277 -12.83 5.51 21.30
N ALA A 278 -13.16 5.47 22.59
CA ALA A 278 -13.02 4.26 23.41
C ALA A 278 -14.11 3.20 23.14
N SER A 279 -15.14 3.54 22.36
CA SER A 279 -16.25 2.65 21.97
C SER A 279 -16.38 2.54 20.43
N ALA A 280 -17.36 1.77 19.96
CA ALA A 280 -17.74 1.72 18.54
C ALA A 280 -18.38 3.03 18.03
N GLY A 281 -18.75 3.93 18.95
CA GLY A 281 -19.35 5.22 18.67
C GLY A 281 -20.77 5.13 18.14
N ASP A 282 -21.59 4.21 18.66
CA ASP A 282 -22.94 3.97 18.14
C ASP A 282 -23.87 5.16 18.43
N THR A 283 -23.66 5.83 19.57
CA THR A 283 -24.46 6.99 20.02
C THR A 283 -23.63 8.28 20.12
N ASP A 284 -24.31 9.44 20.12
CA ASP A 284 -23.64 10.74 20.28
C ASP A 284 -22.98 10.90 21.66
N ALA A 285 -23.53 10.25 22.69
CA ALA A 285 -23.00 10.27 24.06
C ALA A 285 -21.68 9.51 24.19
N GLU A 286 -21.51 8.43 23.41
CA GLU A 286 -20.29 7.63 23.37
C GLU A 286 -19.11 8.36 22.71
N VAL A 287 -19.41 9.23 21.74
CA VAL A 287 -18.40 9.99 20.99
C VAL A 287 -18.26 11.42 21.47
N ALA A 288 -18.90 11.82 22.57
CA ALA A 288 -18.77 13.17 23.10
C ALA A 288 -17.28 13.52 23.30
N PRO A 289 -16.82 14.76 23.01
CA PRO A 289 -15.39 15.11 23.11
C PRO A 289 -14.75 14.81 24.47
N SER A 290 -15.53 14.82 25.55
CA SER A 290 -15.09 14.42 26.90
C SER A 290 -14.78 12.92 27.06
N LYS A 291 -15.02 12.11 26.03
CA LYS A 291 -14.76 10.67 25.97
C LYS A 291 -13.62 10.31 25.03
N ASP A 292 -13.03 11.29 24.35
CA ASP A 292 -11.86 11.06 23.50
C ASP A 292 -10.71 10.48 24.34
N VAL A 293 -10.03 9.48 23.78
CA VAL A 293 -8.78 8.95 24.31
C VAL A 293 -7.63 9.37 23.41
N GLY A 294 -6.42 9.39 23.99
CA GLY A 294 -5.23 9.88 23.30
C GLY A 294 -4.93 9.11 22.02
N PHE A 295 -4.70 9.83 20.93
CA PHE A 295 -4.12 9.29 19.71
C PHE A 295 -2.78 8.60 20.02
N MET A 296 -2.55 7.41 19.47
CA MET A 296 -1.38 6.55 19.76
C MET A 296 -1.24 6.08 21.23
N SER A 297 -2.20 6.36 22.12
CA SER A 297 -2.20 5.80 23.47
C SER A 297 -2.63 4.34 23.47
N SER A 298 -2.29 3.60 24.54
CA SER A 298 -2.78 2.22 24.72
C SER A 298 -4.30 2.12 24.89
N ALA A 299 -4.98 3.23 25.17
CA ALA A 299 -6.43 3.29 25.21
C ALA A 299 -7.06 3.42 23.82
N CYS A 300 -6.29 3.82 22.80
CA CYS A 300 -6.79 3.85 21.44
C CYS A 300 -7.01 2.41 20.94
N PRO A 301 -8.19 2.08 20.40
CA PRO A 301 -8.49 0.73 19.95
C PRO A 301 -7.78 0.32 18.64
N VAL A 302 -7.10 1.26 17.98
CA VAL A 302 -6.52 1.08 16.65
C VAL A 302 -5.01 0.90 16.75
N GLN A 303 -4.48 -0.17 16.14
CA GLN A 303 -3.06 -0.51 16.20
C GLN A 303 -2.25 0.19 15.11
N PHE A 304 -2.18 1.52 15.18
CA PHE A 304 -1.43 2.35 14.22
C PHE A 304 0.07 2.04 14.15
N ALA A 305 0.64 1.39 15.18
CA ALA A 305 2.07 1.06 15.24
C ALA A 305 2.51 -0.06 14.27
N MET A 306 1.57 -0.81 13.67
CA MET A 306 1.92 -1.79 12.65
C MET A 306 2.41 -1.11 11.35
N THR A 307 3.09 -1.85 10.49
CA THR A 307 3.67 -1.34 9.24
C THR A 307 3.76 -2.44 8.16
N SER A 308 4.34 -2.16 7.00
CA SER A 308 4.43 -3.11 5.88
C SER A 308 5.79 -3.84 5.82
N PRO A 309 5.88 -4.98 5.10
CA PRO A 309 7.16 -5.62 4.81
C PRO A 309 8.16 -4.73 4.06
N ARG A 310 7.68 -3.72 3.28
CA ARG A 310 8.56 -2.78 2.59
C ARG A 310 9.14 -1.74 3.55
N VAL A 311 8.36 -1.27 4.51
CA VAL A 311 8.87 -0.39 5.57
C VAL A 311 9.86 -1.14 6.47
N VAL A 312 9.57 -2.40 6.81
CA VAL A 312 10.53 -3.28 7.51
C VAL A 312 11.82 -3.50 6.70
N ALA A 313 11.75 -3.42 5.37
CA ALA A 313 12.91 -3.48 4.49
C ALA A 313 13.67 -2.14 4.35
N GLY A 314 13.35 -1.14 5.17
CA GLY A 314 13.96 0.20 5.17
C GLY A 314 13.25 1.22 4.26
N GLY A 315 12.14 0.85 3.62
CA GLY A 315 11.36 1.76 2.79
C GLY A 315 10.67 2.87 3.60
N PRO A 316 10.30 4.00 2.97
CA PRO A 316 9.62 5.08 3.66
C PRO A 316 8.19 4.69 4.07
N LEU A 317 7.69 5.25 5.17
CA LEU A 317 6.31 5.08 5.61
C LEU A 317 5.30 5.56 4.56
N ALA A 318 5.66 6.55 3.74
CA ALA A 318 4.87 7.01 2.60
C ALA A 318 4.57 5.95 1.53
N GLU A 319 5.28 4.80 1.50
CA GLU A 319 5.07 3.68 0.56
C GLU A 319 4.84 4.10 -0.91
N ASN A 320 5.46 5.18 -1.36
CA ASN A 320 5.25 5.79 -2.67
C ASN A 320 6.36 5.46 -3.69
N ILE A 321 7.19 4.46 -3.40
CA ILE A 321 8.27 3.98 -4.27
C ILE A 321 7.87 2.62 -4.83
N MET A 322 7.37 2.60 -6.08
CA MET A 322 6.97 1.37 -6.76
C MET A 322 8.18 0.51 -7.09
N LYS A 323 9.18 1.15 -7.71
CA LYS A 323 10.51 0.60 -7.98
C LYS A 323 11.57 1.56 -7.43
N CYS A 324 12.43 1.05 -6.56
CA CYS A 324 13.54 1.82 -6.00
C CYS A 324 14.68 1.98 -7.01
N GLN A 325 15.42 3.07 -6.88
CA GLN A 325 16.78 3.13 -7.43
C GLN A 325 17.68 2.21 -6.59
N LEU A 326 18.76 1.69 -7.17
CA LEU A 326 19.64 0.73 -6.50
C LEU A 326 20.97 1.37 -6.14
N LYS A 327 21.46 1.07 -4.93
CA LYS A 327 22.85 1.26 -4.50
C LYS A 327 23.57 -0.08 -4.48
N PRO A 328 24.91 -0.14 -4.63
CA PRO A 328 25.67 -1.38 -4.48
C PRO A 328 25.39 -2.05 -3.13
N PHE A 329 25.31 -3.39 -3.11
CA PHE A 329 25.26 -4.14 -1.87
C PHE A 329 26.58 -3.97 -1.10
N ASN A 330 26.48 -3.70 0.20
CA ASN A 330 27.63 -3.57 1.09
C ASN A 330 27.29 -4.27 2.42
N ALA A 331 27.86 -5.44 2.69
CA ALA A 331 27.60 -6.20 3.92
C ALA A 331 27.94 -5.45 5.23
N ASN A 332 28.72 -4.36 5.15
CA ASN A 332 29.09 -3.50 6.28
C ASN A 332 28.27 -2.21 6.33
N ASP A 333 27.16 -2.11 5.58
CA ASP A 333 26.28 -0.94 5.60
C ASP A 333 25.73 -0.71 7.03
N PRO A 334 25.74 0.53 7.54
CA PRO A 334 25.18 0.86 8.86
C PRO A 334 23.69 0.48 9.01
N ASP A 335 22.97 0.31 7.90
CA ASP A 335 21.60 -0.17 7.87
C ASP A 335 21.45 -1.54 8.58
N TYR A 336 22.49 -2.37 8.61
CA TYR A 336 22.49 -3.67 9.32
C TYR A 336 22.70 -3.58 10.83
N GLY A 337 22.91 -2.38 11.38
CA GLY A 337 22.99 -2.15 12.83
C GLY A 337 24.08 -2.93 13.56
N GLY A 338 25.22 -3.18 12.91
CA GLY A 338 26.33 -3.92 13.49
C GLY A 338 26.22 -5.44 13.38
N THR A 339 25.28 -5.96 12.59
CA THR A 339 25.23 -7.39 12.26
C THR A 339 26.49 -7.82 11.51
N ILE A 340 27.11 -8.93 11.93
CA ILE A 340 28.27 -9.52 11.25
C ILE A 340 27.81 -10.76 10.49
N PHE A 341 27.92 -10.73 9.17
CA PHE A 341 27.66 -11.88 8.30
C PHE A 341 28.91 -12.74 8.16
N THR A 342 28.74 -14.07 8.14
CA THR A 342 29.83 -14.99 7.79
C THR A 342 30.23 -14.84 6.31
N ALA A 343 31.43 -15.28 5.92
CA ALA A 343 31.87 -15.23 4.53
C ALA A 343 30.90 -15.93 3.56
N ALA A 344 30.30 -17.06 3.98
CA ALA A 344 29.30 -17.77 3.19
C ALA A 344 28.00 -16.97 3.02
N GLN A 345 27.52 -16.32 4.09
CA GLN A 345 26.34 -15.45 4.03
C GLN A 345 26.59 -14.22 3.15
N GLN A 346 27.76 -13.60 3.26
CA GLN A 346 28.15 -12.46 2.42
C GLN A 346 28.22 -12.84 0.94
N ALA A 347 28.73 -14.02 0.60
CA ALA A 347 28.78 -14.51 -0.77
C ALA A 347 27.37 -14.73 -1.35
N ARG A 348 26.46 -15.32 -0.57
CA ARG A 348 25.06 -15.52 -0.95
C ARG A 348 24.34 -14.19 -1.17
N LEU A 349 24.48 -13.25 -0.24
CA LEU A 349 23.87 -11.92 -0.36
C LEU A 349 24.46 -11.11 -1.54
N SER A 350 25.77 -11.17 -1.75
CA SER A 350 26.42 -10.52 -2.91
C SER A 350 25.91 -11.07 -4.24
N THR A 351 25.65 -12.39 -4.30
CA THR A 351 25.06 -13.03 -5.49
C THR A 351 23.61 -12.61 -5.68
N LEU A 352 22.81 -12.66 -4.61
CA LEU A 352 21.40 -12.30 -4.64
C LEU A 352 21.16 -10.83 -5.02
N PHE A 353 22.00 -9.94 -4.50
CA PHE A 353 21.93 -8.49 -4.72
C PHE A 353 23.01 -8.00 -5.68
N ALA A 354 23.38 -8.82 -6.68
CA ALA A 354 24.38 -8.45 -7.68
C ALA A 354 24.03 -7.16 -8.45
N SER A 355 22.73 -6.89 -8.66
CA SER A 355 22.24 -5.63 -9.25
C SER A 355 22.18 -4.46 -8.26
N GLY A 356 22.43 -4.70 -6.97
CA GLY A 356 22.29 -3.74 -5.90
C GLY A 356 21.03 -3.93 -5.03
N VAL A 357 20.98 -3.15 -3.95
CA VAL A 357 19.87 -3.07 -2.99
C VAL A 357 19.18 -1.71 -3.11
N CYS A 358 17.94 -1.59 -2.66
CA CYS A 358 17.20 -0.33 -2.72
C CYS A 358 17.93 0.80 -2.01
N ASP A 359 18.09 1.93 -2.72
CA ASP A 359 18.44 3.22 -2.15
C ASP A 359 17.15 3.99 -1.83
N TRP A 360 16.63 3.77 -0.63
CA TRP A 360 15.40 4.43 -0.16
C TRP A 360 15.56 5.93 0.08
N SER A 361 16.78 6.49 -0.01
CA SER A 361 17.00 7.94 0.06
C SER A 361 16.63 8.67 -1.26
N LYS A 362 16.44 7.91 -2.34
CA LYS A 362 16.15 8.42 -3.67
C LYS A 362 14.66 8.29 -4.01
N PRO A 363 14.12 9.16 -4.87
CA PRO A 363 12.78 8.95 -5.42
C PRO A 363 12.71 7.66 -6.24
N GLY A 364 11.50 7.12 -6.38
CA GLY A 364 11.25 5.95 -7.21
C GLY A 364 11.56 6.19 -8.69
N ILE A 365 11.88 5.13 -9.41
CA ILE A 365 12.07 5.21 -10.87
C ILE A 365 10.76 5.65 -11.53
N GLY A 366 10.85 6.67 -12.38
CA GLY A 366 9.68 7.26 -13.04
C GLY A 366 8.79 8.10 -12.11
N GLN A 367 9.18 8.31 -10.85
CA GLN A 367 8.40 9.13 -9.92
C GLN A 367 8.30 10.57 -10.41
N THR A 368 7.07 11.04 -10.52
CA THR A 368 6.72 12.37 -11.01
C THR A 368 5.48 12.86 -10.27
N THR A 369 5.15 14.14 -10.43
CA THR A 369 3.95 14.74 -9.81
C THR A 369 2.70 14.23 -10.53
N ALA A 370 1.61 14.07 -9.78
CA ALA A 370 0.33 13.73 -10.40
C ALA A 370 -0.18 14.89 -11.27
N GLU A 371 -0.82 14.54 -12.37
CA GLU A 371 -1.56 15.43 -13.23
C GLU A 371 -3.05 15.30 -12.87
N PRO A 372 -3.67 16.28 -12.18
CA PRO A 372 -5.01 16.12 -11.60
C PRO A 372 -6.11 15.85 -12.63
N THR A 373 -5.89 16.24 -13.87
CA THR A 373 -6.84 16.12 -14.97
C THR A 373 -6.19 15.38 -16.13
N LEU A 374 -6.17 14.05 -16.07
CA LEU A 374 -5.76 13.20 -17.20
C LEU A 374 -6.96 12.60 -17.92
N THR A 375 -6.83 12.48 -19.24
CA THR A 375 -7.66 11.63 -20.09
C THR A 375 -6.83 10.52 -20.71
N PHE A 376 -7.40 9.32 -20.77
CA PHE A 376 -6.82 8.14 -21.41
C PHE A 376 -7.46 7.83 -22.76
N GLN A 377 -8.20 8.78 -23.35
CA GLN A 377 -8.82 8.61 -24.67
C GLN A 377 -7.81 8.31 -25.78
N ALA A 378 -6.60 8.88 -25.69
CA ALA A 378 -5.51 8.62 -26.62
C ALA A 378 -4.71 7.34 -26.31
N GLY A 379 -5.09 6.59 -25.27
CA GLY A 379 -4.45 5.36 -24.85
C GLY A 379 -3.55 5.48 -23.60
N PRO A 380 -2.68 4.47 -23.38
CA PRO A 380 -1.86 4.37 -22.18
C PRO A 380 -0.94 5.57 -21.94
N GLY A 381 -0.65 5.85 -20.67
CA GLY A 381 0.13 7.04 -20.26
C GLY A 381 -0.73 8.28 -20.03
N GLY A 382 -1.83 8.39 -20.78
CA GLY A 382 -2.75 9.51 -20.68
C GLY A 382 -2.15 10.82 -21.19
N SER A 383 -3.03 11.81 -21.34
CA SER A 383 -2.67 13.18 -21.68
C SER A 383 -3.46 14.14 -20.80
N ALA A 384 -2.93 15.34 -20.57
CA ALA A 384 -3.67 16.36 -19.85
C ALA A 384 -5.01 16.59 -20.56
N LEU A 385 -6.11 16.50 -19.81
CA LEU A 385 -7.40 16.97 -20.27
C LEU A 385 -7.25 18.49 -20.47
N LEU A 386 -7.42 18.96 -21.71
CA LEU A 386 -7.42 20.39 -21.98
C LEU A 386 -8.42 21.07 -21.04
N PRO A 387 -8.14 22.27 -20.53
CA PRO A 387 -9.12 23.02 -19.76
C PRO A 387 -10.42 23.04 -20.55
N ALA A 388 -11.56 22.84 -19.88
CA ALA A 388 -12.84 23.10 -20.52
C ALA A 388 -12.73 24.48 -21.16
N MET A 389 -12.94 24.58 -22.48
CA MET A 389 -13.11 25.89 -23.09
C MET A 389 -14.25 26.51 -22.31
N LEU A 390 -13.95 27.56 -21.52
CA LEU A 390 -14.96 28.34 -20.86
C LEU A 390 -15.95 28.69 -21.97
N SER A 391 -17.17 28.15 -21.90
CA SER A 391 -18.21 28.64 -22.79
C SER A 391 -18.37 30.10 -22.41
N GLU A 392 -17.86 31.00 -23.23
CA GLU A 392 -18.27 32.39 -23.17
C GLU A 392 -19.79 32.35 -23.39
N SER A 393 -20.56 32.52 -22.31
CA SER A 393 -21.96 32.83 -22.43
C SER A 393 -22.04 34.11 -23.26
N PRO A 394 -22.71 34.11 -24.42
CA PRO A 394 -23.00 35.35 -25.10
C PRO A 394 -23.93 36.13 -24.18
N LEU A 395 -23.51 37.36 -23.85
CA LEU A 395 -24.27 38.36 -23.10
C LEU A 395 -25.68 38.57 -23.65
#